data_AF-A0A2V2S8J4-F1
#
_entry.id   AF-A0A2V2S8J4-F1
#
_cell.length_a   1.000
_cell.length_b   1.000
_cell.length_c   1.000
_cell.angle_alpha   90.00
_cell.angle_beta   90.00
_cell.angle_gamma   90.00
#
_symmetry.space_group_name_H-M   'P 1'
#
loop_
_entity.id
_entity.type
_entity.pdbx_description
1 polymer ?
#
loop_
_entity_poly.entity_id
_entity_poly.type
_entity_poly.pdbx_seq_one_letter_code
_entity_poly.pdbx_strand_id
1 'polypeptide(L)'
;MFPLETCRPICRSHRLRGISKPPAIAYRETISTSAEADYLLRKQNGGAGMYARVSVAVRPNEPGRGFSLETLVSGGNIPQQFLKAVRNGIQEGLQEGVLAGYPVVDVHVDILDGAAHEKDSNEPAFKSAAAIAVQEALRKANPLLLEH
;
A
#
# COMPACT_ATOMS: atom_id res chain seq x y z
N MET A 1 39.18 33.03 24.39
CA MET A 1 38.12 34.04 24.55
C MET A 1 38.34 35.10 23.47
N PHE A 2 37.27 35.49 22.77
CA PHE A 2 37.17 36.33 21.55
C PHE A 2 37.42 35.62 20.20
N PRO A 3 36.76 36.04 19.10
CA PRO A 3 35.38 36.53 18.94
C PRO A 3 34.58 35.89 17.78
N LEU A 4 33.26 35.95 17.90
CA LEU A 4 32.24 35.61 16.90
C LEU A 4 32.19 36.67 15.79
N GLU A 5 32.77 36.43 14.62
CA GLU A 5 32.58 37.32 13.46
C GLU A 5 32.84 36.55 12.16
N THR A 6 31.76 36.26 11.40
CA THR A 6 31.62 36.54 9.96
C THR A 6 30.25 35.99 9.49
N CYS A 7 29.16 36.68 9.84
CA CYS A 7 27.88 36.49 9.17
C CYS A 7 27.90 37.32 7.88
N ARG A 8 27.92 36.65 6.72
CA ARG A 8 27.99 37.31 5.40
C ARG A 8 26.58 37.78 4.98
N PRO A 9 26.40 39.03 4.52
CA PRO A 9 25.08 39.56 4.18
C PRO A 9 24.65 39.09 2.79
N ILE A 10 23.72 38.14 2.72
CA ILE A 10 22.97 37.80 1.51
C ILE A 10 21.49 38.03 1.76
N CYS A 11 21.14 39.30 1.94
CA CYS A 11 19.77 39.76 1.82
C CYS A 11 19.77 40.96 0.87
N ARG A 12 19.96 40.68 -0.43
CA ARG A 12 19.87 41.67 -1.49
C ARG A 12 18.57 41.41 -2.27
N SER A 13 17.60 42.30 -2.03
CA SER A 13 16.53 42.65 -2.97
C SER A 13 15.75 41.49 -3.60
N HIS A 14 14.79 40.93 -2.86
CA HIS A 14 13.60 40.38 -3.49
C HIS A 14 12.41 40.46 -2.53
N ARG A 15 11.37 41.21 -2.92
CA ARG A 15 10.08 41.29 -2.23
C ARG A 15 9.30 39.99 -2.53
N LEU A 16 9.81 38.85 -2.07
CA LEU A 16 9.09 37.59 -2.12
C LEU A 16 8.15 37.56 -0.91
N ARG A 17 6.86 37.75 -1.18
CA ARG A 17 5.81 37.32 -0.25
C ARG A 17 5.87 35.79 -0.19
N GLY A 18 6.73 35.28 0.68
CA GLY A 18 6.79 33.86 0.98
C GLY A 18 5.50 33.49 1.67
N ILE A 19 4.59 32.83 0.95
CA ILE A 19 3.54 32.05 1.58
C ILE A 19 4.23 30.90 2.33
N SER A 20 4.57 31.12 3.60
CA SER A 20 5.13 30.08 4.46
C SER A 20 4.05 29.03 4.66
N LYS A 21 4.09 27.97 3.84
CA LYS A 21 3.28 26.78 4.10
C LYS A 21 3.80 26.16 5.39
N PRO A 22 2.93 25.77 6.33
CA PRO A 22 3.36 25.00 7.48
C PRO A 22 4.08 23.74 6.98
N PRO A 23 5.12 23.26 7.69
CA PRO A 23 5.78 22.01 7.31
C PRO A 23 4.72 20.92 7.19
N ALA A 24 4.67 20.26 6.03
CA ALA A 24 3.73 19.17 5.81
C ALA A 24 4.18 17.99 6.70
N ILE A 25 3.39 17.69 7.73
CA ILE A 25 3.56 16.49 8.54
C ILE A 25 3.19 15.31 7.65
N ALA A 26 4.13 14.38 7.47
CA ALA A 26 3.92 13.19 6.67
C ALA A 26 3.23 12.13 7.54
N TYR A 27 1.89 12.13 7.54
CA TYR A 27 1.13 11.08 8.19
C TYR A 27 1.34 9.74 7.50
N ARG A 28 1.43 8.67 8.29
CA ARG A 28 1.53 7.30 7.81
C ARG A 28 0.53 6.43 8.56
N GLU A 29 0.10 5.35 7.93
CA GLU A 29 -0.79 4.39 8.56
C GLU A 29 0.00 3.13 8.95
N THR A 30 -0.38 2.48 10.05
CA THR A 30 0.13 1.16 10.43
C THR A 30 -1.02 0.29 10.90
N ILE A 31 -0.77 -0.99 11.18
CA ILE A 31 -1.78 -1.92 11.71
C ILE A 31 -1.34 -2.45 13.07
N SER A 32 -2.32 -2.81 13.91
CA SER A 32 -2.05 -3.33 15.26
C SER A 32 -2.21 -4.84 15.35
N THR A 33 -3.11 -5.40 14.55
CA THR A 33 -3.52 -6.81 14.63
C THR A 33 -3.29 -7.49 13.29
N SER A 34 -2.99 -8.79 13.30
CA SER A 34 -3.00 -9.58 12.08
C SER A 34 -4.43 -9.85 11.62
N ALA A 35 -4.69 -9.69 10.33
CA ALA A 35 -6.00 -9.99 9.75
C ALA A 35 -5.87 -10.67 8.39
N GLU A 36 -6.86 -11.48 8.07
CA GLU A 36 -6.94 -12.19 6.80
C GLU A 36 -8.18 -11.70 6.04
N ALA A 37 -8.05 -11.56 4.73
CA ALA A 37 -9.16 -11.23 3.86
C ALA A 37 -9.08 -12.04 2.56
N ASP A 38 -10.23 -12.58 2.16
CA ASP A 38 -10.43 -13.13 0.84
C ASP A 38 -11.33 -12.21 0.03
N TYR A 39 -10.93 -11.95 -1.22
CA TYR A 39 -11.73 -11.13 -2.12
C TYR A 39 -11.88 -11.83 -3.47
N LEU A 40 -13.13 -11.94 -3.91
CA LEU A 40 -13.50 -12.45 -5.22
C LEU A 40 -14.01 -11.30 -6.08
N LEU A 41 -13.24 -10.94 -7.10
CA LEU A 41 -13.67 -10.02 -8.14
C LEU A 41 -14.33 -10.81 -9.26
N ARG A 42 -15.65 -10.62 -9.42
CA ARG A 42 -16.42 -11.09 -10.57
C ARG A 42 -17.17 -9.92 -11.19
N LYS A 43 -16.61 -9.35 -12.26
CA LYS A 43 -17.24 -8.26 -13.03
C LYS A 43 -17.42 -8.70 -14.47
N GLN A 44 -18.63 -8.53 -15.01
CA GLN A 44 -18.94 -8.82 -16.40
C GLN A 44 -19.25 -7.51 -17.12
N ASN A 45 -18.24 -6.90 -17.75
CA ASN A 45 -18.42 -5.68 -18.52
C ASN A 45 -18.78 -6.04 -19.96
N GLY A 46 -20.06 -6.35 -20.21
CA GLY A 46 -20.69 -6.40 -21.54
C GLY A 46 -20.08 -7.30 -22.63
N GLY A 47 -18.96 -7.98 -22.37
CA GLY A 47 -18.20 -8.77 -23.33
C GLY A 47 -17.15 -9.64 -22.64
N ALA A 48 -16.08 -9.03 -22.10
CA ALA A 48 -15.05 -9.77 -21.36
C ALA A 48 -15.39 -9.86 -19.86
N GLY A 49 -15.40 -11.09 -19.34
CA GLY A 49 -15.46 -11.34 -17.90
C GLY A 49 -14.13 -10.99 -17.24
N MET A 50 -14.19 -10.36 -16.07
CA MET A 50 -13.07 -10.24 -15.14
C MET A 50 -13.34 -11.17 -13.96
N TYR A 51 -12.47 -12.17 -13.82
CA TYR A 51 -12.47 -13.11 -12.70
C TYR A 51 -11.10 -13.15 -12.04
N ALA A 52 -11.05 -12.85 -10.74
CA ALA A 52 -9.88 -13.06 -9.91
C ALA A 52 -10.29 -13.27 -8.46
N ARG A 53 -9.75 -14.30 -7.82
CA ARG A 53 -9.82 -14.47 -6.36
C ARG A 53 -8.43 -14.35 -5.78
N VAL A 54 -8.27 -13.53 -4.74
CA VAL A 54 -7.01 -13.37 -4.02
C VAL A 54 -7.30 -13.39 -2.52
N SER A 55 -6.55 -14.21 -1.79
CA SER A 55 -6.57 -14.30 -0.34
C SER A 55 -5.25 -13.80 0.21
N VAL A 56 -5.31 -12.80 1.10
CA VAL A 56 -4.13 -12.19 1.71
C VAL A 56 -4.24 -12.20 3.22
N ALA A 57 -3.10 -12.39 3.88
CA ALA A 57 -2.94 -12.10 5.30
C ALA A 57 -2.07 -10.85 5.45
N VAL A 58 -2.46 -9.94 6.33
CA VAL A 58 -1.66 -8.80 6.74
C VAL A 58 -1.25 -8.98 8.19
N ARG A 59 0.01 -8.70 8.49
CA ARG A 59 0.58 -8.80 9.83
C ARG A 59 1.37 -7.54 10.16
N PRO A 60 1.24 -6.98 11.37
CA PRO A 60 2.07 -5.86 11.80
C PRO A 60 3.54 -6.30 11.86
N ASN A 61 4.44 -5.41 11.44
CA ASN A 61 5.87 -5.61 11.55
C ASN A 61 6.48 -4.69 12.61
N GLU A 62 7.74 -4.91 12.95
CA GLU A 62 8.48 -4.00 13.84
C GLU A 62 8.57 -2.61 13.21
N PRO A 63 8.36 -1.53 13.99
CA PRO A 63 8.42 -0.16 13.49
C PRO A 63 9.82 0.12 12.90
N GLY A 64 9.87 0.56 11.64
CA GLY A 64 11.10 0.86 10.93
C GLY A 64 11.64 -0.27 10.04
N ARG A 65 11.03 -1.46 10.03
CA ARG A 65 11.35 -2.49 9.01
C ARG A 65 10.74 -2.18 7.64
N GLY A 66 9.71 -1.33 7.59
CA GLY A 66 9.00 -1.02 6.35
C GLY A 66 8.08 -2.15 5.89
N PHE A 67 7.84 -2.20 4.58
CA PHE A 67 6.92 -3.15 3.96
C PHE A 67 7.65 -4.42 3.50
N SER A 68 7.07 -5.59 3.79
CA SER A 68 7.56 -6.89 3.31
C SER A 68 6.43 -7.69 2.69
N LEU A 69 6.74 -8.41 1.62
CA LEU A 69 5.76 -9.24 0.92
C LEU A 69 6.28 -10.67 0.75
N GLU A 70 5.50 -11.63 1.19
CA GLU A 70 5.80 -13.06 1.03
C GLU A 70 4.69 -13.74 0.22
N THR A 71 5.08 -14.74 -0.57
CA THR A 71 4.15 -15.50 -1.42
C THR A 71 4.11 -16.93 -0.92
N LEU A 72 3.03 -17.30 -0.23
CA LEU A 72 2.81 -18.63 0.35
C LEU A 72 1.92 -19.54 -0.54
N VAL A 73 1.65 -19.09 -1.77
CA VAL A 73 0.77 -19.76 -2.75
C VAL A 73 1.23 -21.21 -2.98
N SER A 74 0.50 -22.14 -2.40
CA SER A 74 0.78 -23.58 -2.43
C SER A 74 -0.27 -24.28 -3.30
N GLY A 75 -0.08 -24.29 -4.61
CA GLY A 75 -1.02 -25.02 -5.49
C GLY A 75 -1.08 -24.60 -6.96
N GLY A 76 -0.35 -23.57 -7.38
CA GLY A 76 -0.36 -23.13 -8.79
C GLY A 76 -1.68 -22.48 -9.23
N ASN A 77 -2.62 -22.22 -8.31
CA ASN A 77 -3.87 -21.52 -8.62
C ASN A 77 -3.67 -20.11 -9.19
N ILE A 78 -2.55 -19.46 -8.83
CA ILE A 78 -2.11 -18.21 -9.44
C ILE A 78 -0.91 -18.51 -10.35
N PRO A 79 -1.09 -18.42 -11.68
CA PRO A 79 0.02 -18.49 -12.61
C PRO A 79 1.10 -17.44 -12.30
N GLN A 80 2.37 -17.82 -12.41
CA GLN A 80 3.48 -16.92 -12.05
C GLN A 80 3.49 -15.60 -12.83
N GLN A 81 2.94 -15.58 -14.04
CA GLN A 81 2.76 -14.36 -14.84
C GLN A 81 1.91 -13.29 -14.12
N PHE A 82 0.91 -13.70 -13.31
CA PHE A 82 0.02 -12.79 -12.60
C PHE A 82 0.57 -12.35 -11.25
N LEU A 83 1.58 -13.02 -10.69
CA LEU A 83 2.17 -12.65 -9.40
C LEU A 83 2.70 -11.21 -9.41
N LYS A 84 3.28 -10.76 -10.53
CA LYS A 84 3.73 -9.37 -10.68
C LYS A 84 2.56 -8.38 -10.58
N ALA A 85 1.44 -8.69 -11.22
CA ALA A 85 0.23 -7.87 -11.17
C ALA A 85 -0.38 -7.83 -9.75
N VAL A 86 -0.41 -8.97 -9.05
CA VAL A 86 -0.87 -9.06 -7.66
C VAL A 86 0.00 -8.20 -6.74
N ARG A 87 1.34 -8.31 -6.86
CA ARG A 87 2.28 -7.51 -6.05
C ARG A 87 2.09 -6.01 -6.26
N ASN A 88 1.92 -5.59 -7.50
CA ASN A 88 1.63 -4.18 -7.80
C ASN A 88 0.28 -3.75 -7.20
N GLY A 89 -0.75 -4.61 -7.29
CA GLY A 89 -2.05 -4.35 -6.67
C GLY A 89 -1.98 -4.19 -5.15
N ILE A 90 -1.20 -5.04 -4.46
CA ILE A 90 -0.94 -4.94 -3.02
C ILE A 90 -0.26 -3.61 -2.70
N GLN A 91 0.79 -3.26 -3.46
CA GLN A 91 1.52 -2.01 -3.25
C GLN A 91 0.63 -0.78 -3.46
N GLU A 92 -0.24 -0.80 -4.47
CA GLU A 92 -1.23 0.28 -4.71
C GLU A 92 -2.26 0.35 -3.57
N GLY A 93 -2.78 -0.78 -3.11
CA GLY A 93 -3.69 -0.81 -1.96
C GLY A 93 -3.07 -0.25 -0.67
N LEU A 94 -1.77 -0.48 -0.46
CA LEU A 94 -1.03 0.08 0.67
C LEU A 94 -0.74 1.57 0.52
N GLN A 95 -0.54 2.06 -0.71
CA GLN A 95 -0.35 3.49 -0.98
C GLN A 95 -1.65 4.28 -0.85
N GLU A 96 -2.78 3.69 -1.23
CA GLU A 96 -4.09 4.32 -1.12
C GLU A 96 -4.54 4.45 0.34
N GLY A 97 -4.02 3.62 1.24
CA GLY A 97 -4.41 3.64 2.65
C GLY A 97 -5.88 3.26 2.86
N VAL A 98 -6.33 3.26 4.11
CA VAL A 98 -7.71 2.87 4.44
C VAL A 98 -8.44 3.95 5.23
N LEU A 99 -7.74 4.62 6.15
CA LEU A 99 -8.35 5.62 7.03
C LEU A 99 -8.41 6.99 6.38
N ALA A 100 -7.25 7.51 5.97
CA ALA A 100 -7.11 8.91 5.59
C ALA A 100 -6.38 9.11 4.27
N GLY A 101 -6.15 8.04 3.53
CA GLY A 101 -5.49 8.12 2.23
C GLY A 101 -3.96 8.17 2.33
N TYR A 102 -3.38 7.70 3.43
CA TYR A 102 -1.95 7.77 3.67
C TYR A 102 -1.28 6.42 3.44
N PRO A 103 0.00 6.43 3.02
CA PRO A 103 0.73 5.19 2.80
C PRO A 103 0.87 4.40 4.09
N VAL A 104 0.53 3.12 4.01
CA VAL A 104 0.67 2.17 5.10
C VAL A 104 2.11 1.67 5.17
N VAL A 105 2.72 1.74 6.35
CA VAL A 105 4.10 1.32 6.63
C VAL A 105 4.16 0.31 7.76
N ASP A 106 5.29 -0.41 7.84
CA ASP A 106 5.56 -1.44 8.85
C ASP A 106 4.55 -2.59 8.82
N VAL A 107 4.23 -3.05 7.60
CA VAL A 107 3.30 -4.15 7.36
C VAL A 107 3.97 -5.27 6.59
N HIS A 108 3.68 -6.49 7.02
CA HIS A 108 4.01 -7.71 6.32
C HIS A 108 2.76 -8.25 5.64
N VAL A 109 2.83 -8.55 4.34
CA VAL A 109 1.69 -9.09 3.58
C VAL A 109 2.05 -10.46 3.00
N ASP A 110 1.28 -11.47 3.37
CA ASP A 110 1.37 -12.81 2.81
C ASP A 110 0.27 -13.03 1.77
N ILE A 111 0.67 -13.50 0.60
CA ILE A 111 -0.27 -14.03 -0.39
C ILE A 111 -0.49 -15.50 -0.05
N LEU A 112 -1.63 -15.81 0.58
CA LEU A 112 -1.96 -17.16 1.04
C LEU A 112 -2.33 -18.05 -0.14
N ASP A 113 -3.38 -17.66 -0.85
CA ASP A 113 -3.97 -18.45 -1.93
C ASP A 113 -4.69 -17.53 -2.93
N GLY A 114 -5.10 -18.09 -4.05
CA GLY A 114 -5.99 -17.41 -4.98
C GLY A 114 -6.69 -18.40 -5.88
N ALA A 115 -7.48 -17.88 -6.81
CA ALA A 115 -8.09 -18.68 -7.86
C ALA A 115 -8.10 -17.89 -9.16
N ALA A 116 -7.54 -18.51 -10.20
CA ALA A 116 -7.68 -18.07 -11.59
C ALA A 116 -8.73 -18.90 -12.31
N HIS A 117 -9.31 -18.33 -13.35
CA HIS A 117 -10.14 -19.01 -14.33
C HIS A 117 -9.50 -18.82 -15.69
N GLU A 118 -9.19 -19.93 -16.39
CA GLU A 118 -8.47 -19.90 -17.66
C GLU A 118 -9.09 -18.99 -18.73
N LYS A 119 -10.41 -18.81 -18.69
CA LYS A 119 -11.17 -18.10 -19.72
C LYS A 119 -11.49 -16.65 -19.38
N ASP A 120 -11.51 -16.31 -18.08
CA ASP A 120 -12.02 -15.01 -17.58
C ASP A 120 -11.00 -14.27 -16.68
N SER A 121 -9.85 -14.88 -16.40
CA SER A 121 -8.78 -14.25 -15.64
C SER A 121 -7.89 -13.36 -16.48
N ASN A 122 -7.68 -12.15 -15.98
CA ASN A 122 -6.91 -11.11 -16.62
C ASN A 122 -5.95 -10.47 -15.61
N GLU A 123 -4.78 -9.99 -16.05
CA GLU A 123 -3.82 -9.26 -15.22
C GLU A 123 -4.46 -8.08 -14.44
N PRO A 124 -5.24 -7.18 -15.07
CA PRO A 124 -5.89 -6.08 -14.34
C PRO A 124 -6.90 -6.57 -13.29
N ALA A 125 -7.56 -7.72 -13.52
CA ALA A 125 -8.50 -8.27 -12.56
C ALA A 125 -7.78 -8.72 -11.28
N PHE A 126 -6.63 -9.40 -11.40
CA PHE A 126 -5.80 -9.79 -10.27
C PHE A 126 -5.24 -8.59 -9.52
N LYS A 127 -4.78 -7.58 -10.25
CA LYS A 127 -4.28 -6.34 -9.66
C LYS A 127 -5.35 -5.65 -8.81
N SER A 128 -6.55 -5.45 -9.36
CA SER A 128 -7.66 -4.83 -8.62
C SER A 128 -8.16 -5.69 -7.47
N ALA A 129 -8.26 -7.01 -7.66
CA ALA A 129 -8.67 -7.91 -6.59
C ALA A 129 -7.68 -7.88 -5.41
N ALA A 130 -6.38 -7.85 -5.68
CA ALA A 130 -5.34 -7.76 -4.66
C ALA A 130 -5.37 -6.43 -3.89
N ALA A 131 -5.57 -5.30 -4.60
CA ALA A 131 -5.69 -3.99 -3.96
C ALA A 131 -6.87 -3.97 -2.97
N ILE A 132 -8.04 -4.45 -3.40
CA ILE A 132 -9.25 -4.48 -2.57
C ILE A 132 -9.10 -5.49 -1.42
N ALA A 133 -8.50 -6.65 -1.66
CA ALA A 133 -8.26 -7.65 -0.62
C ALA A 133 -7.38 -7.09 0.52
N VAL A 134 -6.32 -6.36 0.18
CA VAL A 134 -5.44 -5.72 1.16
C VAL A 134 -6.19 -4.63 1.92
N GLN A 135 -6.95 -3.78 1.24
CA GLN A 135 -7.75 -2.74 1.90
C GLN A 135 -8.74 -3.34 2.92
N GLU A 136 -9.42 -4.43 2.57
CA GLU A 136 -10.32 -5.14 3.48
C GLU A 136 -9.57 -5.80 4.65
N ALA A 137 -8.38 -6.35 4.41
CA ALA A 137 -7.55 -6.91 5.47
C ALA A 137 -7.08 -5.81 6.44
N LEU A 138 -6.62 -4.68 5.93
CA LEU A 138 -6.21 -3.51 6.71
C LEU A 138 -7.36 -2.94 7.55
N ARG A 139 -8.58 -2.88 7.01
CA ARG A 139 -9.79 -2.47 7.76
C ARG A 139 -10.04 -3.35 8.97
N LYS A 140 -9.84 -4.67 8.83
CA LYS A 140 -10.00 -5.65 9.91
C LYS A 140 -8.82 -5.64 10.90
N ALA A 141 -7.66 -5.15 10.48
CA ALA A 141 -6.40 -5.19 11.23
C ALA A 141 -6.22 -4.08 12.28
N ASN A 142 -7.28 -3.31 12.59
CA ASN A 142 -7.23 -2.10 13.43
C ASN A 142 -6.14 -1.12 12.97
N PRO A 143 -6.40 -0.36 11.90
CA PRO A 143 -5.44 0.60 11.38
C PRO A 143 -5.25 1.75 12.37
N LEU A 144 -4.01 2.19 12.54
CA LEU A 144 -3.60 3.30 13.38
C LEU A 144 -2.92 4.38 12.53
N LEU A 145 -3.12 5.64 12.90
CA LEU A 145 -2.41 6.76 12.30
C LEU A 145 -1.16 7.06 13.12
N LEU A 146 -0.01 7.12 12.44
CA LEU A 146 1.25 7.56 13.00
C LEU A 146 1.53 8.99 12.54
N GLU A 147 1.75 9.86 13.52
CA GLU A 147 2.31 11.20 13.32
C GLU A 147 3.85 11.12 13.36
N HIS A 148 4.51 11.92 12.54
CA HIS A 148 5.98 11.92 12.45
C HIS A 148 6.55 13.34 12.34
#